data_AF-A0AAN4TCJ3-F1
#
_entry.id   AF-A0AAN4TCJ3-F1
#
_cell.length_a   1.000
_cell.length_b   1.000
_cell.length_c   1.000
_cell.angle_alpha   90.00
_cell.angle_beta   90.00
_cell.angle_gamma   90.00
#
_symmetry.space_group_name_H-M   'P 1'
#
loop_
_entity.id
_entity.type
_entity.pdbx_description
1 polymer ?
#
loop_
_entity_poly.entity_id
_entity_poly.type
_entity_poly.pdbx_seq_one_letter_code
_entity_poly.pdbx_strand_id
1 'polypeptide(L)'
;MANPTGFDINEFKAAASPRSVYAKRDPWARYEAWRYTGPFSRFNRFKRIFPGFGIASVAFAGYCAYEHFFLKDEHHHGEAHH
;
A
#
# COMPACT_ATOMS: atom_id res chain seq x y z
N MET A 1 -18.77 21.66 -34.06
CA MET A 1 -20.00 22.39 -33.64
C MET A 1 -20.02 22.36 -32.13
N ALA A 2 -20.01 23.51 -31.47
CA ALA A 2 -20.07 23.57 -29.99
C ALA A 2 -21.40 23.00 -29.49
N ASN A 3 -21.40 22.36 -28.32
CA ASN A 3 -22.62 21.78 -27.75
C ASN A 3 -23.66 22.91 -27.49
N PRO A 4 -24.85 22.87 -28.11
CA PRO A 4 -25.86 23.91 -27.95
C PRO A 4 -26.40 24.06 -26.52
N THR A 5 -26.20 23.05 -25.65
CA THR A 5 -26.62 23.13 -24.25
C THR A 5 -25.59 23.78 -23.32
N GLY A 6 -24.38 24.08 -23.82
CA GLY A 6 -23.28 24.60 -22.99
C GLY A 6 -22.73 23.59 -21.98
N PHE A 7 -23.22 22.36 -21.97
CA PHE A 7 -22.72 21.30 -21.09
C PHE A 7 -21.40 20.75 -21.63
N ASP A 8 -20.33 20.84 -20.83
CA ASP A 8 -19.06 20.18 -21.08
C ASP A 8 -18.77 19.15 -19.98
N ILE A 9 -18.54 17.91 -20.39
CA ILE A 9 -18.22 16.80 -19.49
C ILE A 9 -16.86 16.97 -18.82
N ASN A 10 -15.90 17.61 -19.47
CA ASN A 10 -14.57 17.86 -18.92
C ASN A 10 -14.63 18.90 -17.80
N GLU A 11 -15.43 19.96 -18.02
CA GLU A 11 -15.68 20.97 -17.00
C GLU A 11 -16.45 20.38 -15.81
N PHE A 12 -17.45 19.54 -16.06
CA PHE A 12 -18.15 18.81 -15.01
C PHE A 12 -17.20 17.91 -14.19
N LYS A 13 -16.32 17.15 -14.84
CA LYS A 13 -15.29 16.34 -14.17
C LYS A 13 -14.32 17.18 -13.35
N ALA A 14 -13.91 18.34 -13.88
CA ALA A 14 -13.04 19.26 -13.17
C ALA A 14 -13.73 19.85 -11.92
N ALA A 15 -15.02 20.18 -12.02
CA ALA A 15 -15.83 20.65 -10.90
C ALA A 15 -16.08 19.55 -9.86
N ALA A 16 -16.30 18.30 -10.29
CA ALA A 16 -16.48 17.14 -9.41
C ALA A 16 -15.16 16.65 -8.76
N SER A 17 -14.01 17.17 -9.19
CA SER A 17 -12.71 16.82 -8.60
C SER A 17 -12.66 17.23 -7.12
N PRO A 18 -12.12 16.39 -6.22
CA PRO A 18 -11.91 16.75 -4.80
C PRO A 18 -11.04 17.99 -4.59
N ARG A 19 -10.29 18.41 -5.62
CA ARG A 19 -9.42 19.59 -5.59
C ARG A 19 -10.12 20.87 -6.06
N SER A 20 -11.32 20.77 -6.62
CA SER A 20 -12.06 21.91 -7.15
C SER A 20 -12.50 22.87 -6.05
N VAL A 21 -12.80 24.12 -6.42
CA VAL A 21 -13.34 25.12 -5.48
C VAL A 21 -14.70 24.68 -4.94
N TYR A 22 -15.51 24.01 -5.77
CA TYR A 22 -16.83 23.51 -5.39
C TYR A 22 -16.74 22.38 -4.36
N ALA A 23 -15.85 21.41 -4.56
CA ALA A 23 -15.64 20.31 -3.61
C ALA A 23 -15.12 20.79 -2.25
N LYS A 24 -14.28 21.83 -2.22
CA LYS A 24 -13.79 22.43 -0.97
C LYS A 24 -14.86 23.19 -0.17
N ARG A 25 -15.94 23.59 -0.84
CA ARG A 25 -17.07 24.31 -0.24
C ARG A 25 -18.24 23.41 0.13
N ASP A 26 -18.04 22.09 0.08
CA ASP A 26 -19.08 21.14 0.44
C ASP A 26 -19.49 21.30 1.92
N PRO A 27 -20.77 21.64 2.22
CA PRO A 27 -21.25 21.78 3.58
C PRO A 27 -21.27 20.45 4.34
N TRP A 28 -21.24 19.31 3.64
CA TRP A 28 -21.30 17.98 4.24
C TRP A 28 -19.94 17.37 4.54
N ALA A 29 -18.85 18.00 4.12
CA ALA A 29 -17.49 17.45 4.23
C ALA A 29 -17.13 17.02 5.66
N ARG A 30 -17.57 17.77 6.68
CA ARG A 30 -17.37 17.43 8.09
C ARG A 30 -18.13 16.16 8.51
N TYR A 31 -19.33 15.97 7.99
CA TYR A 31 -20.16 14.80 8.29
C TYR A 31 -19.69 13.55 7.52
N GLU A 32 -18.99 13.70 6.39
CA GLU A 32 -18.40 12.58 5.67
C GLU A 32 -16.98 12.22 6.16
N ALA A 33 -16.33 13.10 6.93
CA ALA A 33 -14.93 12.94 7.34
C ALA A 33 -14.64 11.62 8.07
N TRP A 34 -15.60 11.10 8.85
CA TRP A 34 -15.42 9.83 9.59
C TRP A 34 -15.15 8.64 8.66
N ARG A 35 -15.65 8.66 7.42
CA ARG A 35 -15.49 7.57 6.45
C ARG A 35 -14.04 7.41 5.97
N TYR A 36 -13.25 8.47 6.05
CA TYR A 36 -11.90 8.53 5.49
C TYR A 36 -10.82 8.83 6.53
N THR A 37 -11.20 8.91 7.80
CA THR A 37 -10.30 9.18 8.93
C THR A 37 -10.19 7.99 9.87
N GLY A 38 -9.22 8.02 10.79
CA GLY A 38 -9.01 6.97 11.78
C GLY A 38 -8.75 5.57 11.16
N PRO A 39 -9.48 4.52 11.57
CA PRO A 39 -9.28 3.15 11.08
C PRO A 39 -9.51 3.00 9.58
N PHE A 40 -10.31 3.87 8.96
CA PHE A 40 -10.64 3.83 7.54
C PHE A 40 -9.73 4.69 6.66
N SER A 41 -8.70 5.31 7.25
CA SER A 41 -7.72 6.08 6.49
C SER A 41 -7.01 5.21 5.43
N ARG A 42 -6.59 5.84 4.33
CA ARG A 42 -5.85 5.15 3.24
C ARG A 42 -4.70 4.32 3.79
N PHE A 43 -3.90 4.90 4.68
CA PHE A 43 -2.74 4.25 5.28
C PHE A 43 -3.12 3.01 6.11
N ASN A 44 -4.17 3.09 6.92
CA ASN A 44 -4.61 1.95 7.73
C ASN A 44 -5.17 0.80 6.87
N ARG A 45 -5.72 1.08 5.68
CA ARG A 45 -6.07 0.03 4.72
C ARG A 45 -4.83 -0.70 4.19
N PHE A 46 -3.72 0.02 3.94
CA PHE A 46 -2.48 -0.59 3.46
C PHE A 46 -1.73 -1.41 4.52
N LYS A 47 -1.82 -1.04 5.81
CA LYS A 47 -1.11 -1.74 6.90
C LYS A 47 -1.40 -3.24 7.00
N ARG A 48 -2.56 -3.69 6.51
CA ARG A 48 -3.00 -5.08 6.63
C ARG A 48 -2.88 -5.89 5.33
N ILE A 49 -2.24 -5.35 4.28
CA ILE A 49 -2.13 -6.06 3.00
C ILE A 49 -1.18 -7.26 3.08
N PHE A 50 -0.18 -7.21 3.96
CA PHE A 50 0.79 -8.29 4.14
C PHE A 50 0.82 -8.79 5.59
N PRO A 51 -0.24 -9.47 6.06
CA PRO A 51 -0.24 -10.05 7.39
C PRO A 51 0.87 -11.10 7.48
N GLY A 52 1.72 -11.01 8.49
CA GLY A 52 2.77 -12.00 8.74
C GLY A 52 4.04 -11.84 7.91
N PHE A 53 4.15 -10.84 7.01
CA PHE A 53 5.38 -10.63 6.23
C PHE A 53 6.61 -10.42 7.12
N GLY A 54 6.48 -9.65 8.21
CA GLY A 54 7.57 -9.47 9.16
C GLY A 54 8.03 -10.77 9.81
N ILE A 55 7.10 -11.64 10.20
CA ILE A 55 7.42 -12.95 10.80
C ILE A 55 8.12 -13.84 9.77
N ALA A 56 7.59 -13.88 8.54
CA ALA A 56 8.18 -14.65 7.45
C ALA A 56 9.62 -14.18 7.13
N SER A 57 9.87 -12.87 7.06
CA SER A 57 11.21 -12.33 6.84
C SER A 57 12.18 -12.70 7.96
N VAL A 58 11.76 -12.64 9.23
CA VAL A 58 12.59 -13.04 10.36
C VAL A 58 12.90 -14.54 10.33
N ALA A 59 11.89 -15.39 10.11
CA ALA A 59 12.08 -16.83 10.01
C ALA A 59 13.01 -17.20 8.85
N PHE A 60 12.82 -16.57 7.69
CA PHE A 60 13.67 -16.78 6.51
C PHE A 60 15.12 -16.36 6.78
N ALA A 61 15.34 -15.17 7.35
CA ALA A 61 16.68 -14.71 7.69
C ALA A 61 17.36 -15.60 8.74
N GLY A 62 16.60 -16.07 9.74
CA GLY A 62 17.09 -17.02 10.74
C GLY A 62 17.50 -18.36 10.12
N TYR A 63 16.70 -18.87 9.18
CA TYR A 63 17.04 -20.07 8.41
C TYR A 63 18.31 -19.86 7.57
N CYS A 64 18.42 -18.75 6.83
CA CYS A 64 19.63 -18.46 6.05
C CYS A 64 20.88 -18.33 6.92
N ALA A 65 20.78 -17.72 8.10
CA ALA A 65 21.89 -17.64 9.05
C ALA A 65 22.25 -19.03 9.59
N TYR A 66 21.25 -19.84 9.96
CA TYR A 66 21.47 -21.21 10.41
C TYR A 66 22.15 -22.06 9.33
N GLU A 67 21.66 -21.99 8.09
CA GLU A 67 22.29 -22.65 6.95
C GLU A 67 23.73 -22.16 6.72
N HIS A 68 23.95 -20.84 6.82
CA HIS A 68 25.26 -20.25 6.56
C HIS A 68 26.32 -20.58 7.62
N PHE A 69 25.93 -20.67 8.90
CA PHE A 69 26.89 -20.89 10.00
C PHE A 69 26.95 -22.34 10.46
N PHE A 70 25.84 -23.08 10.46
CA PHE A 70 25.81 -24.44 11.00
C PHE A 70 25.86 -25.51 9.91
N LEU A 71 25.10 -25.35 8.81
CA LEU A 71 25.15 -26.34 7.72
C LEU A 71 26.41 -26.19 6.84
N LYS A 72 26.92 -24.97 6.60
CA LYS A 72 28.17 -24.82 5.84
C LYS A 72 29.42 -25.23 6.61
N ASP A 73 29.47 -25.02 7.93
CA ASP A 73 30.63 -25.46 8.75
C ASP A 73 30.70 -27.00 8.87
N GLU A 74 29.57 -27.72 8.86
CA GLU A 74 29.58 -29.19 8.88
C GLU A 74 29.94 -29.84 7.53
N HIS A 75 29.78 -29.14 6.40
CA HIS A 75 30.07 -29.66 5.06
C HIS A 75 31.50 -29.37 4.54
N HIS A 76 32.37 -28.71 5.32
CA HIS A 76 33.79 -28.52 4.97
C HIS A 76 34.75 -29.53 5.62
N HIS A 77 34.22 -30.62 6.20
CA HIS A 77 35.02 -31.75 6.72
C HIS A 77 34.69 -33.08 6.03
N GLY A 78 34.53 -33.08 4.71
CA GLY A 78 34.39 -34.32 3.94
C GLY A 78 34.65 -34.11 2.46
N GLU A 79 35.76 -34.70 1.99
CA GLU A 79 36.04 -35.03 0.59
C GLU A 79 36.88 -34.02 -0.23
N ALA A 80 38.12 -33.87 0.24
CA ALA A 80 39.27 -33.73 -0.64
C ALA A 80 39.96 -35.11 -0.79
N HIS A 81 39.40 -36.03 -1.59
CA HIS A 81 40.12 -37.23 -2.07
C HIS A 81 39.54 -37.73 -3.40
N HIS A 82 40.35 -37.58 -4.46
CA HIS A 82 40.27 -38.17 -5.81
C HIS A 82 39.28 -37.58 -6.84
#